data_AF-A0A1X2GED0-F1
#
_entry.id   AF-A0A1X2GED0-F1
#
_cell.length_a   1.000
_cell.length_b   1.000
_cell.length_c   1.000
_cell.angle_alpha   90.00
_cell.angle_beta   90.00
_cell.angle_gamma   90.00
#
_symmetry.space_group_name_H-M   'P 1'
#
loop_
_entity.id
_entity.type
_entity.pdbx_description
1 polymer ?
#
loop_
_entity_poly.entity_id
_entity_poly.type
_entity_poly.pdbx_seq_one_letter_code
_entity_poly.pdbx_strand_id
1 'polypeptide(L)'
;MNSPTVILLDGHEKCFLQTVDQSIDSNIPNRSLPSYPVWTSIVDGALNYCRILWQLSSNALITVLLAGNTTTQINDWKSSDQQIDKLSQGLETFRAQPWNNNWCFWNACEDAMKKFQSQPGNHGHLVLVMMSKGPTDVGYCFQHDVGADPMDIRSVLYAAYKQNHIKMKVHVDVIRILPMAEMKSQMIEEILPGLTVILHTIPNQPNAVQSTMSQLIVNRYSVSQAHIRLNSVEQESRTMTVLYTPTGKHLNMKQGPTSRNFRAVKCSDRDTSLVRSYSCIHVATTVRSVPSKRNFDAEF
;
A
#
# COMPACT_ATOMS: atom_id res chain seq x y z
N MET A 1 14.50 7.85 6.28
CA MET A 1 13.60 6.99 5.48
C MET A 1 14.31 6.62 4.19
N ASN A 2 15.37 5.81 4.27
CA ASN A 2 16.36 5.75 3.18
C ASN A 2 16.55 4.32 2.63
N SER A 3 15.68 3.38 2.99
CA SER A 3 15.74 2.04 2.42
C SER A 3 15.14 2.07 1.00
N PRO A 4 15.89 1.64 -0.04
CA PRO A 4 15.35 1.52 -1.38
C PRO A 4 14.13 0.61 -1.36
N THR A 5 13.05 1.05 -2.01
CA THR A 5 11.78 0.33 -2.03
C THR A 5 11.43 -0.07 -3.45
N VAL A 6 11.19 -1.36 -3.69
CA VAL A 6 10.62 -1.85 -4.93
C VAL A 6 9.15 -2.16 -4.68
N ILE A 7 8.26 -1.71 -5.55
CA ILE A 7 6.85 -2.09 -5.55
C ILE A 7 6.63 -2.93 -6.80
N LEU A 8 6.20 -4.17 -6.64
CA LEU A 8 5.84 -5.05 -7.74
C LEU A 8 4.33 -5.26 -7.75
N LEU A 9 3.69 -4.85 -8.84
CA LEU A 9 2.23 -4.92 -9.01
C LEU A 9 1.86 -6.07 -9.97
N ASP A 10 0.88 -6.88 -9.59
CA ASP A 10 0.35 -7.95 -10.44
C ASP A 10 -0.45 -7.39 -11.62
N GLY A 11 0.12 -7.55 -12.82
CA GLY A 11 -0.47 -7.12 -14.08
C GLY A 11 -1.23 -8.23 -14.82
N HIS A 12 -1.59 -9.32 -14.14
CA HIS A 12 -2.43 -10.39 -14.71
C HIS A 12 -3.76 -9.83 -15.23
N GLU A 13 -4.28 -10.37 -16.34
CA GLU A 13 -5.53 -9.91 -16.98
C GLU A 13 -6.74 -9.91 -16.05
N LYS A 14 -6.80 -10.86 -15.11
CA LYS A 14 -7.86 -10.94 -14.09
C LYS A 14 -7.91 -9.73 -13.16
N CYS A 15 -6.80 -9.03 -12.95
CA CYS A 15 -6.81 -7.77 -12.18
C CYS A 15 -7.69 -6.70 -12.85
N PHE A 16 -7.88 -6.77 -14.17
CA PHE A 16 -8.63 -5.79 -14.96
C PHE A 16 -10.12 -6.14 -15.09
N LEU A 17 -10.52 -7.34 -14.68
CA LEU A 17 -11.91 -7.74 -14.68
C LEU A 17 -12.67 -6.96 -13.61
N GLN A 18 -13.92 -6.59 -13.94
CA GLN A 18 -14.81 -5.95 -12.98
C GLN A 18 -15.08 -6.89 -11.82
N THR A 19 -15.06 -6.34 -10.62
CA THR A 19 -15.35 -7.10 -9.42
C THR A 19 -16.85 -7.22 -9.27
N VAL A 20 -17.34 -8.45 -9.42
CA VAL A 20 -18.76 -8.75 -9.20
C VAL A 20 -18.93 -8.97 -7.70
N ASP A 21 -19.67 -8.08 -7.04
CA ASP A 21 -20.07 -8.29 -5.66
C ASP A 21 -21.09 -9.44 -5.64
N GLN A 22 -20.62 -10.65 -5.34
CA GLN A 22 -21.48 -11.82 -5.20
C GLN A 22 -22.26 -11.82 -3.88
N SER A 23 -22.00 -10.85 -2.97
CA SER A 23 -22.71 -10.70 -1.70
C SER A 23 -23.99 -9.88 -1.79
N ILE A 24 -24.49 -9.59 -3.01
CA ILE A 24 -25.82 -9.04 -3.22
C ILE A 24 -26.84 -10.11 -2.83
N ASP A 25 -27.12 -10.18 -1.54
CA ASP A 25 -28.42 -10.60 -1.06
C ASP A 25 -29.44 -9.68 -1.75
N SER A 26 -30.20 -10.23 -2.68
CA SER A 26 -31.14 -9.52 -3.57
C SER A 26 -32.20 -8.68 -2.84
N ASN A 27 -32.19 -8.69 -1.51
CA ASN A 27 -33.12 -8.01 -0.62
C ASN A 27 -32.60 -6.69 -0.01
N ILE A 28 -31.36 -6.24 -0.28
CA ILE A 28 -30.83 -4.98 0.27
C ILE A 28 -30.72 -3.90 -0.84
N PRO A 29 -31.67 -2.95 -0.93
CA PRO A 29 -31.82 -2.10 -2.13
C PRO A 29 -30.77 -0.99 -2.33
N ASN A 30 -29.77 -0.83 -1.44
CA ASN A 30 -28.99 0.42 -1.36
C ASN A 30 -27.47 0.24 -1.18
N ARG A 31 -26.87 -0.85 -1.65
CA ARG A 31 -25.40 -1.06 -1.55
C ARG A 31 -24.68 -1.45 -2.84
N SER A 32 -25.22 -1.10 -4.00
CA SER A 32 -24.46 -1.25 -5.25
C SER A 32 -23.42 -0.12 -5.36
N LEU A 33 -22.27 -0.26 -4.68
CA LEU A 33 -21.08 0.43 -5.14
C LEU A 33 -20.80 -0.06 -6.56
N PRO A 34 -20.48 0.83 -7.51
CA PRO A 34 -20.17 0.40 -8.87
C PRO A 34 -18.99 -0.58 -8.83
N SER A 35 -19.11 -1.68 -9.56
CA SER A 35 -18.02 -2.64 -9.73
C SER A 35 -16.81 -1.93 -10.30
N TYR A 36 -15.67 -2.01 -9.60
CA TYR A 36 -14.40 -1.47 -10.09
C TYR A 36 -13.37 -2.60 -10.24
N PRO A 37 -12.46 -2.54 -11.21
CA PRO A 37 -11.40 -3.54 -11.36
C PRO A 37 -10.45 -3.55 -10.15
N VAL A 38 -9.95 -4.73 -9.78
CA VAL A 38 -8.92 -4.83 -8.73
C VAL A 38 -7.67 -4.00 -9.06
N TRP A 39 -7.34 -3.92 -10.36
CA TRP A 39 -6.28 -3.09 -10.90
C TRP A 39 -6.37 -1.63 -10.43
N THR A 40 -7.57 -1.05 -10.41
CA THR A 40 -7.77 0.32 -9.93
C THR A 40 -7.34 0.46 -8.47
N SER A 41 -7.73 -0.49 -7.60
CA SER A 41 -7.30 -0.48 -6.20
C SER A 41 -5.79 -0.70 -6.02
N ILE A 42 -5.17 -1.53 -6.87
CA ILE A 42 -3.73 -1.75 -6.88
C ILE A 42 -3.00 -0.43 -7.21
N VAL A 43 -3.41 0.23 -8.30
CA VAL A 43 -2.82 1.49 -8.78
C VAL A 43 -3.01 2.62 -7.77
N ASP A 44 -4.24 2.80 -7.28
CA ASP A 44 -4.54 3.85 -6.28
C ASP A 44 -3.74 3.66 -5.00
N GLY A 45 -3.62 2.41 -4.53
CA GLY A 45 -2.79 2.06 -3.40
C GLY A 45 -1.33 2.45 -3.63
N ALA A 46 -0.74 2.02 -4.74
CA ALA A 46 0.66 2.26 -5.08
C ALA A 46 0.96 3.76 -5.25
N LEU A 47 0.12 4.50 -5.97
CA LEU A 47 0.24 5.95 -6.14
C LEU A 47 0.17 6.68 -4.80
N ASN A 48 -0.78 6.30 -3.93
CA ASN A 48 -0.90 6.89 -2.61
C ASN A 48 0.32 6.57 -1.73
N TYR A 49 0.83 5.35 -1.79
CA TYR A 49 2.04 4.95 -1.06
C TYR A 49 3.25 5.80 -1.46
N CYS A 50 3.51 5.93 -2.76
CA CYS A 50 4.61 6.74 -3.28
C CYS A 50 4.44 8.22 -2.90
N ARG A 51 3.22 8.76 -3.07
CA ARG A 51 2.90 10.15 -2.72
C ARG A 51 3.20 10.46 -1.25
N ILE A 52 2.76 9.61 -0.32
CA ILE A 52 3.01 9.80 1.11
C ILE A 52 4.51 9.76 1.38
N LEU A 53 5.24 8.76 0.89
CA LEU A 53 6.68 8.65 1.18
C LEU A 53 7.50 9.78 0.59
N TRP A 54 7.23 10.21 -0.64
CA TRP A 54 7.92 11.36 -1.25
C TRP A 54 7.58 12.69 -0.57
N GLN A 55 6.36 12.84 -0.03
CA GLN A 55 6.01 14.01 0.80
C GLN A 55 6.70 14.01 2.16
N LEU A 56 6.87 12.84 2.78
CA LEU A 56 7.53 12.70 4.08
C LEU A 56 9.06 12.69 4.00
N SER A 57 9.62 12.33 2.84
CA SER A 57 11.05 12.25 2.61
C SER A 57 11.39 12.49 1.14
N SER A 58 12.04 13.61 0.86
CA SER A 58 12.54 13.95 -0.48
C SER A 58 13.58 12.98 -1.03
N ASN A 59 14.17 12.14 -0.17
CA ASN A 59 15.21 11.17 -0.51
C ASN A 59 14.67 9.74 -0.60
N ALA A 60 13.35 9.53 -0.50
CA ALA A 60 12.78 8.20 -0.65
C ALA A 60 12.95 7.72 -2.10
N LEU A 61 13.68 6.62 -2.27
CA LEU A 61 13.91 5.97 -3.55
C LEU A 61 12.93 4.81 -3.71
N ILE A 62 12.01 4.94 -4.67
CA ILE A 62 10.97 3.96 -4.95
C ILE A 62 11.02 3.60 -6.45
N THR A 63 11.08 2.31 -6.75
CA THR A 63 10.95 1.77 -8.10
C THR A 63 9.67 0.94 -8.19
N VAL A 64 8.85 1.19 -9.21
CA VAL A 64 7.60 0.46 -9.46
C VAL A 64 7.76 -0.41 -10.70
N LEU A 65 7.45 -1.69 -10.54
CA LEU A 65 7.48 -2.72 -11.56
C LEU A 65 6.08 -3.34 -11.72
N LEU A 66 5.76 -3.77 -12.94
CA LEU A 66 4.54 -4.47 -13.28
C LEU A 66 4.86 -5.89 -13.75
N ALA A 67 4.22 -6.89 -13.14
CA ALA A 67 4.27 -8.28 -13.57
C ALA A 67 3.28 -8.50 -14.72
N GLY A 68 3.73 -8.27 -15.96
CA GLY A 68 2.99 -8.64 -17.17
C GLY A 68 3.56 -9.89 -17.83
N ASN A 69 3.37 -10.02 -19.13
CA ASN A 69 4.03 -11.05 -19.93
C ASN A 69 5.57 -10.97 -19.82
N THR A 70 6.06 -9.72 -19.75
CA THR A 70 7.41 -9.36 -19.30
C THR A 70 7.29 -8.35 -18.16
N THR A 71 8.32 -8.28 -17.32
CA THR A 71 8.38 -7.27 -16.28
C THR A 71 8.53 -5.89 -16.90
N THR A 72 7.58 -5.00 -16.63
CA THR A 72 7.64 -3.61 -17.11
C THR A 72 8.05 -2.70 -15.96
N GLN A 73 9.14 -1.96 -16.13
CA GLN A 73 9.57 -0.95 -15.17
C GLN A 73 8.93 0.41 -15.50
N ILE A 74 8.31 1.04 -14.52
CA ILE A 74 7.62 2.33 -14.71
C ILE A 74 8.53 3.52 -14.40
N ASN A 75 9.34 3.40 -13.35
CA ASN A 75 10.32 4.42 -12.97
C ASN A 75 11.61 3.75 -12.44
N ASP A 76 12.65 4.53 -12.15
CA ASP A 76 13.93 4.02 -11.63
C ASP A 76 14.38 4.81 -10.39
N TRP A 77 15.50 4.41 -9.80
CA TRP A 77 16.12 5.01 -8.62
C TRP A 77 16.58 6.46 -8.79
N LYS A 78 16.49 7.03 -10.00
CA LYS A 78 16.89 8.42 -10.26
C LYS A 78 15.90 9.37 -9.59
N SER A 79 16.41 10.40 -8.92
CA SER A 79 15.57 11.44 -8.30
C SER A 79 14.63 12.14 -9.30
N SER A 80 15.04 12.26 -10.57
CA SER A 80 14.21 12.80 -11.66
C SER A 80 12.97 11.97 -11.97
N ASP A 81 12.97 10.70 -11.55
CA ASP A 81 11.93 9.71 -11.82
C ASP A 81 11.04 9.48 -10.59
N GLN A 82 11.36 10.14 -9.47
CA GLN A 82 10.58 10.12 -8.23
C GLN A 82 9.45 11.18 -8.27
N GLN A 83 8.62 11.12 -9.32
CA GLN A 83 7.55 12.08 -9.58
C GLN A 83 6.21 11.35 -9.77
N ILE A 84 5.17 11.83 -9.08
CA ILE A 84 3.86 11.18 -9.09
C ILE A 84 3.18 11.22 -10.46
N ASP A 85 3.34 12.32 -11.20
CA ASP A 85 2.71 12.48 -12.52
C ASP A 85 3.27 11.49 -13.55
N LYS A 86 4.60 11.32 -13.56
CA LYS A 86 5.26 10.31 -14.40
C LYS A 86 4.82 8.89 -14.06
N LEU A 87 4.73 8.59 -12.76
CA LEU A 87 4.30 7.28 -12.29
C LEU A 87 2.84 7.01 -12.70
N SER A 88 1.94 8.00 -12.53
CA SER A 88 0.53 7.90 -12.93
C SER A 88 0.41 7.61 -14.43
N GLN A 89 1.10 8.39 -15.27
CA GLN A 89 1.08 8.22 -16.72
C GLN A 89 1.56 6.83 -17.15
N GLY A 90 2.63 6.32 -16.53
CA GLY A 90 3.13 4.97 -16.82
C GLY A 90 2.15 3.86 -16.42
N LEU A 91 1.46 4.01 -15.29
CA LEU A 91 0.45 3.05 -14.84
C LEU A 91 -0.83 3.12 -15.69
N GLU A 92 -1.25 4.31 -16.14
CA GLU A 92 -2.42 4.52 -16.98
C GLU A 92 -2.26 3.95 -18.40
N THR A 93 -1.02 3.93 -18.91
CA THR A 93 -0.71 3.40 -20.25
C THR A 93 -0.54 1.89 -20.27
N PHE A 94 -0.35 1.26 -19.10
CA PHE A 94 -0.26 -0.19 -19.01
C PHE A 94 -1.57 -0.85 -19.47
N ARG A 95 -1.42 -1.95 -20.20
CA ARG A 95 -2.53 -2.76 -20.71
C ARG A 95 -2.30 -4.19 -20.29
N ALA A 96 -3.35 -4.82 -19.80
CA ALA A 96 -3.32 -6.22 -19.48
C ALA A 96 -3.00 -7.04 -20.73
N GLN A 97 -2.12 -8.03 -20.57
CA GLN A 97 -1.86 -9.02 -21.60
C GLN A 97 -2.03 -10.40 -20.98
N PRO A 98 -2.58 -11.37 -21.72
CA PRO A 98 -2.57 -12.76 -21.29
C PRO A 98 -1.12 -13.17 -21.00
N TRP A 99 -0.90 -13.86 -19.90
CA TRP A 99 0.42 -14.42 -19.62
C TRP A 99 0.67 -15.58 -20.57
N ASN A 100 1.77 -15.50 -21.32
CA ASN A 100 2.08 -16.53 -22.32
C ASN A 100 2.81 -17.74 -21.72
N ASN A 101 3.19 -17.68 -20.45
CA ASN A 101 3.87 -18.75 -19.74
C ASN A 101 3.58 -18.70 -18.23
N ASN A 102 3.79 -19.83 -17.57
CA ASN A 102 3.49 -20.03 -16.15
C ASN A 102 4.51 -19.33 -15.21
N TRP A 103 5.51 -18.65 -15.76
CA TRP A 103 6.66 -18.10 -15.05
C TRP A 103 6.71 -16.56 -15.05
N CYS A 104 5.73 -15.88 -15.65
CA CYS A 104 5.70 -14.42 -15.73
C CYS A 104 5.87 -13.75 -14.34
N PHE A 105 5.14 -14.22 -13.34
CA PHE A 105 5.25 -13.67 -11.98
C PHE A 105 6.58 -14.02 -11.30
N TRP A 106 7.12 -15.22 -11.55
CA TRP A 106 8.43 -15.64 -11.06
C TRP A 106 9.52 -14.70 -11.59
N ASN A 107 9.54 -14.48 -12.90
CA ASN A 107 10.49 -13.60 -13.56
C ASN A 107 10.38 -12.17 -13.03
N ALA A 108 9.17 -11.70 -12.78
CA ALA A 108 8.95 -10.39 -12.19
C ALA A 108 9.50 -10.27 -10.76
N CYS A 109 9.38 -11.33 -9.95
CA CYS A 109 10.01 -11.37 -8.62
C CYS A 109 11.54 -11.37 -8.73
N GLU A 110 12.11 -12.08 -9.71
CA GLU A 110 13.55 -12.06 -9.98
C GLU A 110 14.03 -10.67 -10.37
N ASP A 111 13.37 -10.03 -11.33
CA ASP A 111 13.67 -8.66 -11.77
C ASP A 111 13.54 -7.65 -10.63
N ALA A 112 12.52 -7.80 -9.78
CA ALA A 112 12.35 -6.98 -8.58
C ALA A 112 13.50 -7.13 -7.59
N MET A 113 13.93 -8.37 -7.31
CA MET A 113 15.07 -8.62 -6.43
C MET A 113 16.38 -8.09 -7.02
N LYS A 114 16.58 -8.25 -8.33
CA LYS A 114 17.74 -7.75 -9.06
C LYS A 114 17.94 -6.24 -8.87
N LYS A 115 16.87 -5.47 -8.68
CA LYS A 115 16.98 -4.02 -8.40
C LYS A 115 17.76 -3.68 -7.13
N PHE A 116 17.82 -4.58 -6.15
CA PHE A 116 18.62 -4.36 -4.93
C PHE A 116 20.12 -4.60 -5.13
N GLN A 117 20.55 -5.30 -6.20
CA GLN A 117 21.97 -5.52 -6.46
C GLN A 117 22.75 -4.21 -6.66
N SER A 118 22.11 -3.23 -7.30
CA SER A 118 22.74 -1.96 -7.66
C SER A 118 22.64 -0.90 -6.57
N GLN A 119 21.96 -1.18 -5.46
CA GLN A 119 21.67 -0.18 -4.44
C GLN A 119 22.65 -0.29 -3.26
N PRO A 120 23.26 0.83 -2.84
CA PRO A 120 24.03 0.86 -1.61
C PRO A 120 23.06 0.79 -0.42
N GLY A 121 23.34 -0.08 0.55
CA GLY A 121 22.57 -0.13 1.78
C GLY A 121 22.60 -1.48 2.47
N ASN A 122 22.14 -1.47 3.72
CA ASN A 122 22.03 -2.69 4.53
C ASN A 122 20.62 -3.27 4.51
N HIS A 123 19.62 -2.50 4.05
CA HIS A 123 18.21 -2.86 4.10
C HIS A 123 17.47 -2.39 2.85
N GLY A 124 16.76 -3.28 2.18
CA GLY A 124 15.81 -3.02 1.10
C GLY A 124 14.40 -3.44 1.49
N HIS A 125 13.40 -2.90 0.80
CA HIS A 125 12.00 -3.20 1.02
C HIS A 125 11.31 -3.54 -0.30
N LEU A 126 10.68 -4.71 -0.39
CA LEU A 126 9.86 -5.12 -1.52
C LEU A 126 8.39 -5.16 -1.09
N VAL A 127 7.53 -4.41 -1.77
CA VAL A 127 6.08 -4.51 -1.61
C VAL A 127 5.51 -5.25 -2.82
N LEU A 128 4.99 -6.45 -2.61
CA LEU A 128 4.38 -7.27 -3.64
C LEU A 128 2.86 -7.15 -3.54
N VAL A 129 2.20 -6.64 -4.58
CA VAL A 129 0.72 -6.53 -4.60
C VAL A 129 0.18 -7.51 -5.61
N MET A 130 -0.59 -8.48 -5.15
CA MET A 130 -1.08 -9.56 -6.00
C MET A 130 -2.54 -9.90 -5.76
N MET A 131 -3.24 -10.33 -6.81
CA MET A 131 -4.59 -10.88 -6.70
C MET A 131 -4.51 -12.39 -6.47
N SER A 132 -5.38 -12.89 -5.60
CA SER A 132 -5.67 -14.32 -5.52
C SER A 132 -6.47 -14.77 -6.75
N LYS A 133 -5.99 -15.82 -7.41
CA LYS A 133 -6.55 -16.39 -8.64
C LYS A 133 -7.39 -17.63 -8.35
N GLY A 134 -7.23 -18.29 -7.20
CA GLY A 134 -8.05 -19.44 -6.85
C GLY A 134 -8.07 -19.80 -5.36
N PRO A 135 -8.94 -20.76 -4.96
CA PRO A 135 -9.14 -21.14 -3.56
C PRO A 135 -7.93 -21.83 -2.93
N THR A 136 -7.00 -22.31 -3.74
CA THR A 136 -5.73 -22.92 -3.30
C THR A 136 -4.66 -21.89 -2.95
N ASP A 137 -4.90 -20.60 -3.17
CA ASP A 137 -4.03 -19.50 -2.75
C ASP A 137 -4.14 -19.26 -1.22
N VAL A 138 -3.70 -20.25 -0.45
CA VAL A 138 -3.75 -20.24 1.01
C VAL A 138 -2.36 -20.02 1.60
N GLY A 139 -2.25 -19.18 2.63
CA GLY A 139 -0.96 -18.85 3.22
C GLY A 139 0.01 -18.33 2.16
N TYR A 140 1.23 -18.82 2.11
CA TYR A 140 2.22 -18.39 1.12
C TYR A 140 2.02 -18.99 -0.28
N CYS A 141 1.06 -19.90 -0.48
CA CYS A 141 0.78 -20.47 -1.79
C CYS A 141 0.07 -19.46 -2.70
N PHE A 142 0.42 -19.44 -3.97
CA PHE A 142 -0.24 -18.66 -5.02
C PHE A 142 -0.24 -19.43 -6.34
N GLN A 143 -1.24 -19.18 -7.17
CA GLN A 143 -1.31 -19.67 -8.54
C GLN A 143 -0.88 -18.59 -9.54
N HIS A 144 -0.24 -18.98 -10.63
CA HIS A 144 0.05 -18.07 -11.74
C HIS A 144 -1.22 -17.80 -12.57
N ASP A 145 -2.08 -18.80 -12.72
CA ASP A 145 -3.41 -18.69 -13.36
C ASP A 145 -4.42 -19.66 -12.70
N VAL A 146 -5.70 -19.51 -12.99
CA VAL A 146 -6.78 -20.38 -12.46
C VAL A 146 -6.53 -21.83 -12.85
N GLY A 147 -6.53 -22.71 -11.86
CA GLY A 147 -6.36 -24.15 -12.05
C GLY A 147 -4.91 -24.59 -12.21
N ALA A 148 -3.95 -23.67 -12.19
CA ALA A 148 -2.53 -23.98 -12.13
C ALA A 148 -2.13 -24.66 -10.82
N ASP A 149 -0.99 -25.35 -10.83
CA ASP A 149 -0.39 -25.83 -9.59
C ASP A 149 -0.01 -24.64 -8.67
N PRO A 150 -0.40 -24.69 -7.39
CA PRO A 150 -0.02 -23.65 -6.43
C PRO A 150 1.48 -23.69 -6.16
N MET A 151 2.11 -22.53 -6.15
CA MET A 151 3.52 -22.32 -5.85
C MET A 151 3.68 -21.56 -4.55
N ASP A 152 4.75 -21.81 -3.81
CA ASP A 152 5.05 -21.06 -2.59
C ASP A 152 5.85 -19.78 -2.92
N ILE A 153 5.28 -18.61 -2.62
CA ILE A 153 5.94 -17.32 -2.89
C ILE A 153 7.27 -17.18 -2.13
N ARG A 154 7.42 -17.83 -0.97
CA ARG A 154 8.67 -17.84 -0.21
C ARG A 154 9.79 -18.49 -1.02
N SER A 155 9.50 -19.61 -1.69
CA SER A 155 10.46 -20.32 -2.53
C SER A 155 10.87 -19.49 -3.74
N VAL A 156 9.93 -18.78 -4.37
CA VAL A 156 10.21 -17.85 -5.48
C VAL A 156 11.17 -16.75 -5.04
N LEU A 157 10.82 -16.06 -3.94
CA LEU A 157 11.61 -14.95 -3.41
C LEU A 157 12.99 -15.41 -2.92
N TYR A 158 13.07 -16.60 -2.30
CA TYR A 158 14.33 -17.23 -1.91
C TYR A 158 15.25 -17.48 -3.10
N ALA A 159 14.72 -18.12 -4.15
CA ALA A 159 15.48 -18.42 -5.35
C ALA A 159 15.98 -17.14 -6.01
N ALA A 160 15.10 -16.15 -6.19
CA ALA A 160 15.45 -14.83 -6.71
C ALA A 160 16.53 -14.12 -5.88
N TYR A 161 16.40 -14.14 -4.55
CA TYR A 161 17.38 -13.52 -3.63
C TYR A 161 18.76 -14.19 -3.73
N LYS A 162 18.81 -15.52 -3.80
CA LYS A 162 20.06 -16.30 -3.92
C LYS A 162 20.72 -16.13 -5.28
N GLN A 163 19.95 -16.28 -6.36
CA GLN A 163 20.41 -16.15 -7.75
C GLN A 163 21.00 -14.76 -8.02
N ASN A 164 20.40 -13.73 -7.43
CA ASN A 164 20.88 -12.36 -7.57
C ASN A 164 21.96 -11.98 -6.54
N HIS A 165 22.49 -12.90 -5.73
CA HIS A 165 23.57 -12.63 -4.76
C HIS A 165 23.32 -11.38 -3.90
N ILE A 166 22.08 -11.18 -3.45
CA ILE A 166 21.70 -9.98 -2.70
C ILE A 166 22.42 -9.95 -1.35
N LYS A 167 23.16 -8.87 -1.10
CA LYS A 167 23.99 -8.69 0.12
C LYS A 167 23.27 -7.94 1.24
N MET A 168 22.19 -7.24 0.93
CA MET A 168 21.42 -6.46 1.91
C MET A 168 20.27 -7.28 2.47
N LYS A 169 19.81 -6.93 3.68
CA LYS A 169 18.58 -7.52 4.22
C LYS A 169 17.39 -7.00 3.43
N VAL A 170 16.51 -7.89 2.95
CA VAL A 170 15.30 -7.51 2.23
C VAL A 170 14.08 -7.91 3.06
N HIS A 171 13.24 -6.93 3.37
CA HIS A 171 11.91 -7.18 3.90
C HIS A 171 10.92 -7.20 2.74
N VAL A 172 10.07 -8.21 2.70
CA VAL A 172 9.03 -8.36 1.69
C VAL A 172 7.67 -8.29 2.37
N ASP A 173 6.84 -7.33 1.97
CA ASP A 173 5.44 -7.23 2.35
C ASP A 173 4.58 -7.67 1.15
N VAL A 174 3.99 -8.85 1.24
CA VAL A 174 3.07 -9.41 0.26
C VAL A 174 1.65 -8.99 0.62
N ILE A 175 1.03 -8.15 -0.21
CA ILE A 175 -0.37 -7.76 -0.12
C ILE A 175 -1.16 -8.64 -1.10
N ARG A 176 -1.85 -9.64 -0.58
CA ARG A 176 -2.77 -10.49 -1.35
C ARG A 176 -4.18 -9.93 -1.27
N ILE A 177 -4.74 -9.60 -2.42
CA ILE A 177 -6.11 -9.17 -2.58
C ILE A 177 -6.97 -10.40 -2.86
N LEU A 178 -7.90 -10.68 -1.97
CA LEU A 178 -8.90 -11.71 -2.16
C LEU A 178 -10.10 -11.16 -2.91
N PRO A 179 -10.53 -11.78 -4.02
CA PRO A 179 -11.77 -11.39 -4.68
C PRO A 179 -13.01 -11.67 -3.81
N MET A 180 -12.91 -12.53 -2.78
CA MET A 180 -14.01 -12.83 -1.85
C MET A 180 -13.67 -12.46 -0.40
N ALA A 181 -14.70 -12.19 0.40
CA ALA A 181 -14.63 -11.57 1.74
C ALA A 181 -14.08 -12.47 2.88
N GLU A 182 -13.40 -13.57 2.58
CA GLU A 182 -12.81 -14.40 3.63
C GLU A 182 -11.53 -13.76 4.16
N MET A 183 -11.61 -13.02 5.27
CA MET A 183 -10.42 -12.54 5.95
C MET A 183 -9.66 -13.71 6.60
N LYS A 184 -8.37 -13.84 6.25
CA LYS A 184 -7.41 -14.70 6.97
C LYS A 184 -6.33 -13.81 7.61
N SER A 185 -5.87 -14.24 8.78
CA SER A 185 -4.88 -13.53 9.60
C SER A 185 -3.56 -13.25 8.88
N GLN A 186 -2.88 -12.17 9.29
CA GLN A 186 -1.53 -11.84 8.85
C GLN A 186 -0.55 -12.95 9.23
N MET A 187 0.35 -13.32 8.31
CA MET A 187 1.39 -14.33 8.55
C MET A 187 2.77 -13.67 8.40
N ILE A 188 3.70 -13.99 9.31
CA ILE A 188 5.06 -13.45 9.33
C ILE A 188 6.03 -14.63 9.40
N GLU A 189 7.02 -14.63 8.52
CA GLU A 189 8.05 -15.66 8.52
C GLU A 189 9.40 -15.12 8.05
N GLU A 190 10.46 -15.51 8.75
CA GLU A 190 11.84 -15.31 8.29
C GLU A 190 12.26 -16.56 7.51
N ILE A 191 12.54 -16.40 6.22
CA ILE A 191 12.95 -17.51 5.35
C ILE A 191 14.42 -17.87 5.60
N LEU A 192 15.26 -16.84 5.75
CA LEU A 192 16.68 -16.96 6.07
C LEU A 192 17.22 -15.65 6.64
N PRO A 193 18.42 -15.66 7.24
CA PRO A 193 19.07 -14.46 7.74
C PRO A 193 19.22 -13.39 6.65
N GLY A 194 18.37 -12.36 6.70
CA GLY A 194 18.35 -11.27 5.73
C GLY A 194 17.23 -11.31 4.70
N LEU A 195 16.32 -12.29 4.71
CA LEU A 195 15.09 -12.26 3.91
C LEU A 195 13.88 -12.57 4.80
N THR A 196 13.06 -11.56 5.03
CA THR A 196 11.82 -11.68 5.82
C THR A 196 10.62 -11.48 4.92
N VAL A 197 9.61 -12.35 5.01
CA VAL A 197 8.39 -12.25 4.21
C VAL A 197 7.16 -12.17 5.12
N ILE A 198 6.36 -11.14 4.91
CA ILE A 198 5.11 -10.89 5.63
C ILE A 198 3.97 -10.94 4.63
N LEU A 199 2.95 -11.74 4.91
CA LEU A 199 1.75 -11.84 4.10
C LEU A 199 0.59 -11.09 4.77
N HIS A 200 0.04 -10.13 4.03
CA HIS A 200 -1.16 -9.36 4.34
C HIS A 200 -2.26 -9.80 3.39
N THR A 201 -3.29 -10.45 3.92
CA THR A 201 -4.45 -10.86 3.13
C THR A 201 -5.57 -9.85 3.35
N ILE A 202 -6.08 -9.25 2.28
CA ILE A 202 -7.12 -8.22 2.34
C ILE A 202 -8.27 -8.52 1.39
N PRO A 203 -9.50 -8.15 1.75
CA PRO A 203 -10.61 -8.24 0.82
C PRO A 203 -10.45 -7.20 -0.30
N ASN A 204 -10.99 -7.49 -1.47
CA ASN A 204 -11.16 -6.50 -2.52
C ASN A 204 -12.29 -5.51 -2.15
N GLN A 205 -11.98 -4.56 -1.28
CA GLN A 205 -12.87 -3.47 -0.88
C GLN A 205 -12.27 -2.12 -1.25
N PRO A 206 -13.11 -1.07 -1.43
CA PRO A 206 -12.61 0.25 -1.75
C PRO A 206 -11.60 0.70 -0.71
N ASN A 207 -10.44 1.18 -1.16
CA ASN A 207 -9.35 1.66 -0.31
C ASN A 207 -8.68 0.59 0.58
N ALA A 208 -8.98 -0.71 0.43
CA ALA A 208 -8.33 -1.75 1.24
C ALA A 208 -6.81 -1.77 1.01
N VAL A 209 -6.38 -1.81 -0.26
CA VAL A 209 -4.98 -1.75 -0.66
C VAL A 209 -4.32 -0.47 -0.14
N GLN A 210 -4.97 0.68 -0.36
CA GLN A 210 -4.49 1.98 0.10
C GLN A 210 -4.31 2.03 1.63
N SER A 211 -5.26 1.47 2.39
CA SER A 211 -5.21 1.41 3.86
C SER A 211 -4.03 0.56 4.32
N THR A 212 -3.88 -0.64 3.77
CA THR A 212 -2.78 -1.56 4.10
C THR A 212 -1.44 -0.94 3.77
N MET A 213 -1.29 -0.35 2.59
CA MET A 213 -0.07 0.36 2.18
C MET A 213 0.26 1.54 3.10
N SER A 214 -0.75 2.31 3.53
CA SER A 214 -0.53 3.40 4.50
C SER A 214 -0.06 2.86 5.85
N GLN A 215 -0.61 1.72 6.30
CA GLN A 215 -0.17 1.04 7.52
C GLN A 215 1.27 0.51 7.39
N LEU A 216 1.67 0.00 6.22
CA LEU A 216 3.05 -0.38 5.95
C LEU A 216 4.00 0.82 6.11
N ILE A 217 3.60 2.01 5.65
CA ILE A 217 4.41 3.22 5.82
C ILE A 217 4.65 3.51 7.32
N VAL A 218 3.57 3.47 8.12
CA VAL A 218 3.62 3.65 9.58
C VAL A 218 4.57 2.63 10.21
N ASN A 219 4.41 1.36 9.89
CA ASN A 219 5.16 0.26 10.48
C ASN A 219 6.64 0.26 10.08
N ARG A 220 6.98 0.66 8.85
CA ARG A 220 8.33 0.50 8.28
C ARG A 220 9.20 1.74 8.39
N TYR A 221 8.62 2.93 8.34
CA TYR A 221 9.39 4.16 8.17
C TYR A 221 9.38 5.08 9.39
N SER A 222 9.03 4.56 10.57
CA SER A 222 8.92 5.34 11.81
C SER A 222 8.00 6.56 11.66
N VAL A 223 6.94 6.40 10.86
CA VAL A 223 5.92 7.44 10.64
C VAL A 223 4.91 7.35 11.76
N SER A 224 4.55 8.50 12.30
CA SER A 224 3.46 8.61 13.26
C SER A 224 2.17 8.98 12.57
N GLN A 225 1.06 8.48 13.11
CA GLN A 225 -0.28 8.75 12.64
C GLN A 225 -1.06 9.54 13.70
N ALA A 226 -1.73 10.61 13.26
CA ALA A 226 -2.59 11.45 14.06
C ALA A 226 -4.00 11.48 13.47
N HIS A 227 -5.00 11.39 14.35
CA HIS A 227 -6.40 11.61 13.97
C HIS A 227 -6.86 12.97 14.48
N ILE A 228 -7.24 13.84 13.55
CA ILE A 228 -7.71 15.20 13.83
C ILE A 228 -9.21 15.22 13.62
N ARG A 229 -9.97 15.43 14.69
CA ARG A 229 -11.41 15.66 14.60
C ARG A 229 -11.67 17.11 14.21
N LEU A 230 -12.27 17.30 13.06
CA LEU A 230 -12.77 18.56 12.55
C LEU A 230 -14.22 18.69 12.98
N ASN A 231 -14.48 19.58 13.93
CA ASN A 231 -15.83 19.92 14.34
C ASN A 231 -16.33 21.04 13.42
N SER A 232 -17.27 20.73 12.53
CA SER A 232 -18.04 21.74 11.82
C SER A 232 -19.13 22.28 12.75
N VAL A 233 -19.41 23.59 12.67
CA VAL A 233 -20.53 24.25 13.38
C VAL A 233 -21.89 23.70 12.88
N GLU A 234 -21.94 23.09 11.70
CA GLU A 234 -23.17 22.64 11.02
C GLU A 234 -23.20 21.13 10.74
N GLN A 235 -23.05 20.30 11.79
CA GLN A 235 -23.57 18.91 11.85
C GLN A 235 -22.79 17.70 11.27
N GLU A 236 -21.51 17.77 10.88
CA GLU A 236 -20.73 16.52 10.72
C GLU A 236 -19.32 16.62 11.32
N SER A 237 -19.01 15.70 12.25
CA SER A 237 -17.65 15.51 12.72
C SER A 237 -16.87 14.75 11.65
N ARG A 238 -15.92 15.43 11.00
CA ARG A 238 -15.01 14.78 10.04
C ARG A 238 -13.71 14.43 10.74
N THR A 239 -13.19 13.24 10.52
CA THR A 239 -11.86 12.86 11.02
C THR A 239 -10.87 12.90 9.88
N MET A 240 -9.83 13.71 10.02
CA MET A 240 -8.70 13.76 9.10
C MET A 240 -7.55 12.94 9.67
N THR A 241 -6.97 12.07 8.85
CA THR A 241 -5.78 11.31 9.23
C THR A 241 -4.55 12.01 8.66
N VAL A 242 -3.60 12.29 9.54
CA VAL A 242 -2.33 12.93 9.20
C VAL A 242 -1.20 11.96 9.50
N LEU A 243 -0.34 11.75 8.50
CA LEU A 243 0.91 11.03 8.64
C LEU A 243 2.07 12.03 8.70
N TYR A 244 2.98 11.84 9.65
CA TYR A 244 4.10 12.75 9.85
C TYR A 244 5.34 12.03 10.39
N THR A 245 6.52 12.59 10.10
CA THR A 245 7.79 12.15 10.69
C THR A 245 8.08 12.96 11.96
N PRO A 246 8.31 12.32 13.11
CA PRO A 246 8.71 13.04 14.31
C PRO A 246 10.20 13.43 14.22
N THR A 247 10.53 14.56 13.61
CA THR A 247 11.91 15.09 13.58
C THR A 247 12.13 16.16 14.65
N GLY A 248 12.92 15.83 15.69
CA GLY A 248 13.63 16.79 16.56
C GLY A 248 12.84 17.56 17.64
N LYS A 249 13.35 17.51 18.88
CA LYS A 249 13.17 18.35 20.10
C LYS A 249 11.80 18.85 20.57
N HIS A 250 10.80 19.04 19.72
CA HIS A 250 9.49 19.61 20.09
C HIS A 250 8.54 18.57 20.70
N LEU A 251 8.89 17.28 20.59
CA LEU A 251 8.15 16.16 21.17
C LEU A 251 8.93 15.56 22.36
N ASN A 252 9.40 16.39 23.31
CA ASN A 252 9.71 15.95 24.68
C ASN A 252 8.40 15.63 25.46
N MET A 253 7.48 14.90 24.83
CA MET A 253 6.26 14.43 25.45
C MET A 253 6.34 12.91 25.53
N LYS A 254 6.70 12.42 26.73
CA LYS A 254 6.85 11.02 27.14
C LYS A 254 6.25 10.02 26.14
N GLN A 255 7.12 9.21 25.55
CA GLN A 255 6.77 8.13 24.63
C GLN A 255 5.80 7.16 25.34
N GLY A 256 4.59 7.06 24.81
CA GLY A 256 3.55 6.12 25.21
C GLY A 256 2.80 5.70 23.94
N PRO A 257 2.14 4.53 23.93
CA PRO A 257 1.87 3.78 22.72
C PRO A 257 0.98 4.51 21.71
N THR A 258 1.45 4.47 20.47
CA THR A 258 0.78 4.55 19.16
C THR A 258 -0.74 4.71 19.15
N SER A 259 -1.20 5.96 19.23
CA SER A 259 -2.47 6.52 18.73
C SER A 259 -2.81 7.71 19.62
N ARG A 260 -2.60 8.93 19.14
CA ARG A 260 -2.99 10.14 19.87
C ARG A 260 -4.07 10.86 19.08
N ASN A 261 -5.18 11.15 19.75
CA ASN A 261 -6.20 12.05 19.24
C ASN A 261 -5.68 13.47 19.42
N PHE A 262 -5.51 14.20 18.33
CA PHE A 262 -5.11 15.60 18.38
C PHE A 262 -6.35 16.46 18.14
N ARG A 263 -6.59 17.41 19.04
CA ARG A 263 -7.60 18.45 18.83
C ARG A 263 -6.92 19.65 18.19
N ALA A 264 -7.01 19.75 16.86
CA ALA A 264 -6.60 20.97 16.18
C ALA A 264 -7.74 21.99 16.29
N VAL A 265 -7.48 23.12 16.94
CA VAL A 265 -8.38 24.28 16.88
C VAL A 265 -7.91 25.13 15.72
N LYS A 266 -8.81 25.40 14.76
CA LYS A 266 -8.53 26.37 13.70
C LYS A 266 -8.42 27.75 14.37
N CYS A 267 -7.21 28.21 14.64
CA CYS A 267 -7.00 29.61 15.01
C CYS A 267 -7.36 30.48 13.80
N SER A 268 -8.31 31.40 13.95
CA SER A 268 -8.59 32.40 12.93
C SER A 268 -7.35 33.30 12.75
N ASP A 269 -7.02 33.65 11.51
CA ASP A 269 -5.83 34.41 11.08
C ASP A 269 -5.70 35.85 11.64
N ARG A 270 -6.29 36.18 12.79
CA ARG A 270 -6.34 37.54 13.35
C ARG A 270 -5.36 37.83 14.49
N ASP A 271 -4.55 36.87 14.94
CA ASP A 271 -3.49 37.13 15.92
C ASP A 271 -2.10 36.75 15.37
N THR A 272 -1.52 37.69 14.62
CA THR A 272 -0.17 37.58 14.03
C THR A 272 0.96 37.78 15.05
N SER A 273 0.66 37.96 16.34
CA SER A 273 1.67 38.23 17.38
C SER A 273 2.18 36.98 18.13
N LEU A 274 1.65 35.79 17.86
CA LEU A 274 1.99 34.55 18.59
C LEU A 274 2.47 33.38 17.72
N VAL A 275 2.78 33.60 16.43
CA VAL A 275 3.38 32.56 15.58
C VAL A 275 4.91 32.57 15.75
N ARG A 276 5.38 32.11 16.92
CA ARG A 276 6.80 31.74 17.10
C ARG A 276 7.02 30.30 16.66
N SER A 277 7.71 30.15 15.53
CA SER A 277 8.46 28.97 15.04
C SER A 277 7.81 27.59 15.21
N TYR A 278 7.07 27.15 14.19
CA TYR A 278 6.80 25.71 13.95
C TYR A 278 7.34 25.33 12.56
N SER A 279 8.66 25.37 12.41
CA SER A 279 9.36 24.81 11.26
C SER A 279 9.67 23.34 11.53
N CYS A 280 9.40 22.47 10.55
CA CYS A 280 9.75 21.04 10.47
C CYS A 280 8.68 20.01 10.92
N ILE A 281 7.45 20.12 10.43
CA ILE A 281 6.55 18.95 10.31
C ILE A 281 6.24 18.75 8.83
N HIS A 282 6.76 17.67 8.23
CA HIS A 282 6.31 17.22 6.92
C HIS A 282 5.01 16.44 7.11
N VAL A 283 3.93 16.97 6.54
CA VAL A 283 2.57 16.43 6.70
C VAL A 283 2.12 15.83 5.38
N ALA A 284 1.82 14.53 5.38
CA ALA A 284 1.02 13.90 4.34
C ALA A 284 -0.42 13.77 4.85
N THR A 285 -1.37 14.36 4.13
CA THR A 285 -2.79 14.39 4.54
C THR A 285 -3.58 13.39 3.71
N THR A 286 -4.36 12.53 4.38
CA THR A 286 -5.40 11.73 3.73
C THR A 286 -6.75 12.11 4.33
N VAL A 287 -7.65 12.66 3.51
CA VAL A 287 -9.01 13.01 3.93
C VAL A 287 -9.90 11.80 3.68
N ARG A 288 -10.55 11.29 4.74
CA ARG A 288 -11.64 10.30 4.62
C ARG A 288 -12.93 10.91 5.13
N SER A 289 -13.96 10.94 4.29
CA SER A 289 -15.34 11.13 4.74
C SER A 289 -15.89 9.80 5.24
N VAL A 290 -16.56 9.80 6.39
CA VAL A 290 -17.31 8.64 6.89
C VAL A 290 -18.79 9.01 6.83
N PRO A 291 -19.64 8.28 6.09
CA PRO A 291 -21.09 8.50 6.15
C PRO A 291 -21.61 8.07 7.53
N SER A 292 -22.36 8.95 8.22
CA SER A 292 -23.02 8.56 9.47
C SER A 292 -24.26 7.71 9.17
N LYS A 293 -24.43 6.61 9.92
CA LYS A 293 -25.73 5.94 10.05
C LYS A 293 -26.65 6.88 10.84
N ARG A 294 -27.70 7.41 10.20
CA ARG A 294 -28.82 8.02 10.94
C ARG A 294 -29.65 6.90 11.55
N ASN A 295 -29.78 6.91 12.88
CA ASN A 295 -30.89 6.25 13.55
C ASN A 295 -32.15 7.02 13.17
N PHE A 296 -33.13 6.30 12.62
CA PHE A 296 -34.51 6.77 12.57
C PHE A 296 -35.15 6.39 13.90
N ASP A 297 -35.24 7.35 14.82
CA ASP A 297 -36.27 7.33 15.84
C ASP A 297 -37.54 7.83 15.15
N ALA A 298 -38.47 6.92 14.89
CA ALA A 298 -39.84 7.26 14.55
C ALA A 298 -40.68 7.01 15.81
N GLU A 299 -40.92 8.08 16.57
CA GLU A 299 -42.09 8.16 17.43
C GLU A 299 -43.31 8.37 16.53
N PHE A 300 -44.22 7.39 16.52
CA PHE A 300 -45.67 7.57 16.53
C PHE A 300 -46.30 6.35 17.21
#